data_AF-A0A7W9BTG9-F1
#
_entry.id   AF-A0A7W9BTG9-F1
#
_cell.length_a   1.000
_cell.length_b   1.000
_cell.length_c   1.000
_cell.angle_alpha   90.00
_cell.angle_beta   90.00
_cell.angle_gamma   90.00
#
_symmetry.space_group_name_H-M   'P 1'
#
loop_
_entity.id
_entity.type
_entity.pdbx_description
1 polymer ?
#
loop_
_entity_poly.entity_id
_entity_poly.type
_entity_poly.pdbx_seq_one_letter_code
_entity_poly.pdbx_strand_id
1 'polypeptide(L)'
;MKTYNPDFSDRRSAAAAAKTKALEAMKNKAAPDPALVAEKLAAQEAKEALQAERRAAKLAEKEEADAIRKAERAIREEAEKKAAEEAQMSESDRKAAQKAARDAKYAARKARK
;
A
#
# COMPACT_ATOMS: atom_id res chain seq x y z
N MET A 1 -2.26 40.97 -34.08
CA MET A 1 -1.05 40.20 -33.67
C MET A 1 -1.28 38.75 -34.02
N LYS A 2 -0.44 38.13 -34.85
CA LYS A 2 -0.58 36.72 -35.23
C LYS A 2 0.06 35.87 -34.13
N THR A 3 -0.74 35.14 -33.36
CA THR A 3 -0.26 34.22 -32.33
C THR A 3 0.31 32.99 -33.00
N TYR A 4 1.63 32.85 -33.04
CA TYR A 4 2.29 31.64 -33.49
C TYR A 4 2.02 30.52 -32.47
N ASN A 5 1.36 29.46 -32.92
CA ASN A 5 1.05 28.28 -32.09
C ASN A 5 1.90 27.11 -32.60
N PRO A 6 2.97 26.73 -31.89
CA PRO A 6 3.93 25.74 -32.38
C PRO A 6 3.29 24.36 -32.47
N ASP A 7 3.41 23.75 -33.63
CA ASP A 7 2.92 22.40 -33.89
C ASP A 7 3.85 21.33 -33.28
N PHE A 8 3.51 20.05 -33.47
CA PHE A 8 4.29 18.95 -32.91
C PHE A 8 5.71 18.84 -33.49
N SER A 9 5.87 19.18 -34.77
CA SER A 9 7.18 19.17 -35.44
C SER A 9 8.08 20.28 -34.88
N ASP A 10 7.52 21.47 -34.70
CA ASP A 10 8.20 22.63 -34.11
C ASP A 10 8.64 22.37 -32.66
N ARG A 11 7.82 21.66 -31.88
CA ARG A 11 8.19 21.26 -30.51
C ARG A 11 9.31 20.23 -30.50
N ARG A 12 9.28 19.26 -31.41
CA ARG A 12 10.31 18.22 -31.51
C ARG A 12 11.66 18.80 -31.95
N SER A 13 11.66 19.71 -32.91
CA SER A 13 12.88 20.39 -33.38
C SER A 13 13.47 21.28 -32.27
N ALA A 14 12.64 22.02 -31.54
CA ALA A 14 13.06 22.81 -30.39
C ALA A 14 13.67 21.95 -29.27
N ALA A 15 13.07 20.80 -28.95
CA ALA A 15 13.61 19.87 -27.95
C ALA A 15 14.97 19.27 -28.38
N ALA A 16 15.12 18.93 -29.66
CA ALA A 16 16.39 18.45 -30.20
C ALA A 16 17.47 19.53 -30.13
N ALA A 17 17.15 20.78 -30.52
CA ALA A 17 18.06 21.91 -30.44
C ALA A 17 18.43 22.27 -28.98
N ALA A 18 17.50 22.16 -28.04
CA ALA A 18 17.77 22.35 -26.63
C ALA A 18 18.73 21.27 -26.09
N LYS A 19 18.54 20.01 -26.50
CA LYS A 19 19.42 18.90 -26.13
C LYS A 19 20.83 19.07 -26.68
N THR A 20 20.97 19.44 -27.96
CA THR A 20 22.30 19.67 -28.56
C THR A 20 23.01 20.84 -27.87
N LYS A 21 22.31 21.96 -27.65
CA LYS A 21 22.85 23.11 -26.92
C LYS A 21 23.27 22.77 -25.49
N ALA A 22 22.49 21.95 -24.78
CA ALA A 22 22.83 21.51 -23.42
C ALA A 22 24.08 20.62 -23.41
N LEU A 23 24.19 19.70 -24.38
CA LEU A 23 25.36 18.83 -24.52
C LEU A 23 26.61 19.63 -24.90
N GLU A 24 26.50 20.60 -25.81
CA GLU A 24 27.60 21.50 -26.17
C GLU A 24 28.05 22.36 -24.99
N ALA A 25 27.10 22.89 -24.20
CA ALA A 25 27.40 23.61 -22.98
C ALA A 25 28.04 22.74 -21.89
N MET A 26 27.89 21.41 -21.95
CA MET A 26 28.53 20.46 -21.05
C MET A 26 29.93 20.02 -21.53
N LYS A 27 30.17 19.96 -22.84
CA LYS A 27 31.47 19.55 -23.42
C LYS A 27 32.63 20.44 -22.98
N ASN A 28 32.38 21.75 -22.81
CA ASN A 28 33.40 22.73 -22.44
C ASN A 28 33.43 23.05 -20.93
N LYS A 29 32.56 22.42 -20.13
CA LYS A 29 32.63 22.60 -18.67
C LYS A 29 33.86 21.89 -18.13
N ALA A 30 34.61 22.58 -17.27
CA ALA A 30 35.69 21.98 -16.52
C ALA A 30 35.17 20.75 -15.75
N ALA A 31 35.99 19.70 -15.69
CA ALA A 31 35.69 18.54 -14.88
C ALA A 31 35.43 19.00 -13.43
N PRO A 32 34.39 18.49 -12.77
CA PRO A 32 34.15 18.82 -11.37
C PRO A 32 35.36 18.42 -10.53
N ASP A 33 35.67 19.23 -9.52
CA ASP A 33 36.77 18.99 -8.60
C ASP A 33 36.65 17.58 -7.99
N PRO A 34 37.68 16.71 -8.14
CA PRO A 34 37.65 15.35 -7.61
C PRO A 34 37.39 15.31 -6.10
N ALA A 35 37.82 16.32 -5.34
CA ALA A 35 37.57 16.39 -3.90
C ALA A 35 36.06 16.55 -3.58
N LEU A 36 35.38 17.43 -4.32
CA LEU A 36 33.93 17.64 -4.18
C LEU A 36 33.10 16.45 -4.67
N VAL A 37 33.60 15.70 -5.67
CA VAL A 37 32.95 14.46 -6.13
C VAL A 37 33.07 13.38 -5.06
N ALA A 38 34.25 13.21 -4.47
CA ALA A 38 34.48 12.26 -3.39
C ALA A 38 33.61 12.57 -2.16
N GLU A 39 33.50 13.84 -1.76
CA GLU A 39 32.63 14.28 -0.67
C GLU A 39 31.14 13.94 -0.94
N LYS A 40 30.67 14.18 -2.16
CA LYS A 40 29.30 13.87 -2.56
C LYS A 40 29.01 12.38 -2.56
N LEU A 41 29.96 11.56 -3.02
CA LEU A 41 29.84 10.10 -3.00
C LEU A 41 29.77 9.59 -1.56
N ALA A 42 30.67 10.04 -0.68
CA ALA A 42 30.64 9.68 0.73
C ALA A 42 29.32 10.10 1.42
N ALA A 43 28.81 11.30 1.10
CA ALA A 43 27.52 11.76 1.61
C ALA A 43 26.31 10.97 1.06
N GLN A 44 26.41 10.45 -0.16
CA GLN A 44 25.39 9.57 -0.74
C GLN A 44 25.41 8.19 -0.08
N GLU A 45 26.59 7.58 0.10
CA GLU A 45 26.76 6.29 0.78
C GLU A 45 26.22 6.34 2.22
N ALA A 46 26.53 7.41 2.97
CA ALA A 46 26.00 7.59 4.33
C ALA A 46 24.46 7.71 4.35
N LYS A 47 23.88 8.41 3.36
CA LYS A 47 22.42 8.53 3.22
C LYS A 47 21.77 7.22 2.82
N GLU A 48 22.39 6.45 1.94
CA GLU A 48 21.88 5.16 1.50
C GLU A 48 21.88 4.14 2.63
N ALA A 49 22.94 4.10 3.45
CA ALA A 49 22.98 3.26 4.65
C ALA A 49 21.82 3.58 5.61
N LEU A 50 21.64 4.87 5.94
CA LEU A 50 20.52 5.34 6.80
C LEU A 50 19.14 5.03 6.19
N GLN A 51 18.99 5.15 4.87
CA GLN A 51 17.73 4.82 4.21
C GLN A 51 17.46 3.32 4.16
N ALA A 52 18.48 2.49 4.01
CA ALA A 52 18.34 1.04 4.03
C ALA A 52 17.81 0.55 5.38
N GLU A 53 18.38 1.06 6.49
CA GLU A 53 17.91 0.76 7.84
C GLU A 53 16.45 1.21 8.05
N ARG A 54 16.11 2.43 7.62
CA ARG A 54 14.73 2.96 7.71
C ARG A 54 13.73 2.16 6.87
N ARG A 55 14.15 1.64 5.72
CA ARG A 55 13.30 0.81 4.85
C ARG A 55 13.05 -0.55 5.50
N ALA A 56 14.07 -1.16 6.10
CA ALA A 56 13.92 -2.42 6.83
C ALA A 56 12.94 -2.28 8.01
N ALA A 57 13.09 -1.23 8.83
CA ALA A 57 12.18 -0.97 9.95
C ALA A 57 10.72 -0.74 9.49
N LYS A 58 10.52 0.02 8.40
CA LYS A 58 9.18 0.25 7.83
C LYS A 58 8.54 -1.00 7.22
N LEU A 59 9.34 -1.96 6.75
CA LEU A 59 8.81 -3.19 6.21
C LEU A 59 8.23 -4.05 7.33
N ALA A 60 8.96 -4.18 8.44
CA ALA A 60 8.48 -4.91 9.63
C ALA A 60 7.17 -4.32 10.18
N GLU A 61 7.10 -3.00 10.35
CA GLU A 61 5.88 -2.32 10.82
C GLU A 61 4.68 -2.55 9.89
N LYS A 62 4.91 -2.57 8.57
CA LYS A 62 3.85 -2.84 7.58
C LYS A 62 3.35 -4.27 7.66
N GLU A 63 4.24 -5.24 7.83
CA GLU A 63 3.86 -6.65 7.93
C GLU A 63 2.98 -6.91 9.16
N GLU A 64 3.32 -6.31 10.30
CA GLU A 64 2.51 -6.39 11.52
C GLU A 64 1.14 -5.74 11.32
N ALA A 65 1.10 -4.53 10.76
CA ALA A 65 -0.16 -3.82 10.50
C ALA A 65 -1.06 -4.58 9.51
N ASP A 66 -0.48 -5.19 8.48
CA ASP A 66 -1.24 -5.96 7.49
C ASP A 66 -1.73 -7.30 8.06
N ALA A 67 -0.98 -7.93 8.96
CA ALA A 67 -1.43 -9.12 9.68
C ALA A 67 -2.65 -8.82 10.56
N ILE A 68 -2.63 -7.72 11.31
CA ILE A 68 -3.77 -7.27 12.13
C ILE A 68 -4.99 -7.00 11.26
N ARG A 69 -4.82 -6.22 10.18
CA ARG A 69 -5.92 -5.92 9.24
C ARG A 69 -6.52 -7.17 8.60
N LYS A 70 -5.70 -8.16 8.25
CA LYS A 70 -6.18 -9.43 7.70
C LYS A 70 -6.99 -10.21 8.74
N ALA A 71 -6.54 -10.25 9.99
CA ALA A 71 -7.28 -10.90 11.07
C ALA A 71 -8.63 -10.21 11.33
N GLU A 72 -8.66 -8.88 11.39
CA GLU A 72 -9.89 -8.11 11.55
C GLU A 72 -10.88 -8.33 10.39
N ARG A 73 -10.38 -8.34 9.14
CA ARG A 73 -11.20 -8.63 7.97
C ARG A 73 -11.78 -10.05 8.02
N ALA A 74 -10.97 -11.04 8.38
CA ALA A 74 -11.45 -12.42 8.49
C ALA A 74 -12.57 -12.55 9.55
N ILE A 75 -12.41 -11.92 10.71
CA ILE A 75 -13.45 -11.91 11.77
C ILE A 75 -14.73 -11.25 11.25
N ARG A 76 -14.60 -10.13 10.55
CA ARG A 76 -15.76 -9.40 10.00
C ARG A 76 -16.47 -10.21 8.91
N GLU A 77 -15.73 -10.82 7.99
CA GLU A 77 -16.29 -11.66 6.94
C GLU A 77 -16.99 -12.89 7.51
N GLU A 78 -16.45 -13.50 8.57
CA GLU A 78 -17.10 -14.63 9.25
C GLU A 78 -18.38 -14.18 9.97
N ALA A 79 -18.38 -13.02 10.62
CA ALA A 79 -19.57 -12.45 11.26
C ALA A 79 -20.65 -12.09 10.22
N GLU A 80 -20.27 -11.52 9.08
CA GLU A 80 -21.18 -11.19 7.98
C GLU A 80 -21.77 -12.46 7.34
N LYS A 81 -20.97 -13.52 7.17
CA LYS A 81 -21.46 -14.84 6.70
C LYS A 81 -22.47 -15.44 7.68
N LYS A 82 -22.17 -15.46 8.98
CA LYS A 82 -23.10 -15.95 10.00
C LYS A 82 -24.40 -15.16 10.03
N ALA A 83 -24.31 -13.82 9.94
CA ALA A 83 -25.49 -12.96 9.89
C ALA A 83 -26.33 -13.21 8.62
N ALA A 84 -25.69 -13.44 7.47
CA ALA A 84 -26.37 -13.77 6.21
C ALA A 84 -27.05 -15.15 6.27
N GLU A 85 -26.39 -16.16 6.83
CA GLU A 85 -26.97 -17.49 7.06
C GLU A 85 -28.18 -17.42 8.01
N GLU A 86 -28.06 -16.69 9.12
CA GLU A 86 -29.17 -16.46 10.05
C GLU A 86 -30.34 -15.71 9.38
N ALA A 87 -30.04 -14.72 8.53
CA ALA A 87 -31.04 -13.97 7.78
C ALA A 87 -31.81 -14.83 6.77
N GLN A 88 -31.15 -15.83 6.16
CA GLN A 88 -31.77 -16.77 5.23
C GLN A 88 -32.56 -17.90 5.90
N MET A 89 -32.37 -18.15 7.20
CA MET A 89 -33.17 -19.15 7.92
C MET A 89 -34.65 -18.77 7.96
N SER A 90 -35.50 -19.73 7.61
CA SER A 90 -36.95 -19.59 7.71
C SER A 90 -37.38 -19.38 9.18
N GLU A 91 -38.53 -18.76 9.41
CA GLU A 91 -39.05 -18.59 10.77
C GLU A 91 -39.28 -19.94 11.48
N SER A 92 -39.67 -20.98 10.75
CA SER A 92 -39.83 -22.33 11.29
C SER A 92 -38.51 -22.89 11.81
N ASP A 93 -37.43 -22.71 11.06
CA ASP A 93 -36.10 -23.22 11.44
C ASP A 93 -35.56 -22.45 12.65
N ARG A 94 -35.75 -21.11 12.67
CA ARG A 94 -35.40 -20.28 13.84
C ARG A 94 -36.14 -20.73 15.11
N LYS A 95 -37.45 -20.99 15.01
CA LYS A 95 -38.26 -21.46 16.15
C LYS A 95 -37.84 -22.86 16.61
N ALA A 96 -37.52 -23.77 15.68
CA ALA A 96 -37.01 -25.10 15.99
C ALA A 96 -35.65 -25.04 16.71
N ALA A 97 -34.72 -24.21 16.23
CA ALA A 97 -33.42 -23.98 16.86
C ALA A 97 -33.55 -23.42 18.30
N GLN A 98 -34.43 -22.43 18.50
CA GLN A 98 -34.69 -21.88 19.83
C GLN A 98 -35.28 -22.90 20.81
N LYS A 99 -36.17 -23.77 20.32
CA LYS A 99 -36.74 -24.86 21.14
C LYS A 99 -35.65 -25.86 21.54
N ALA A 100 -34.82 -26.30 20.59
CA ALA A 100 -33.71 -27.21 20.86
C ALA A 100 -32.73 -26.62 21.89
N ALA A 101 -32.40 -25.33 21.79
CA ALA A 101 -31.55 -24.65 22.78
C ALA A 101 -32.18 -24.61 24.18
N ARG A 102 -33.50 -24.38 24.27
CA ARG A 102 -34.24 -24.41 25.54
C ARG A 102 -34.25 -25.81 26.15
N ASP A 103 -34.52 -26.82 25.34
CA ASP A 103 -34.58 -28.22 25.78
C ASP A 103 -33.21 -28.71 26.26
N ALA A 104 -32.12 -28.34 25.57
CA ALA A 104 -30.75 -28.62 26.01
C ALA A 104 -30.42 -27.95 27.36
N LYS A 105 -30.83 -26.68 27.56
CA LYS A 105 -30.70 -25.98 28.85
C LYS A 105 -31.49 -26.68 29.95
N TYR A 106 -32.72 -27.11 29.63
CA TYR A 106 -33.58 -27.81 30.59
C TYR A 106 -32.98 -29.17 30.97
N ALA A 107 -32.48 -29.93 30.00
CA ALA A 107 -31.78 -31.20 30.22
C ALA A 107 -30.52 -30.99 31.08
N ALA A 108 -29.69 -30.00 30.78
CA ALA A 108 -28.50 -29.68 31.57
C ALA A 108 -28.84 -29.24 32.99
N ARG A 109 -29.92 -28.47 33.18
CA ARG A 109 -30.41 -28.09 34.52
C ARG A 109 -30.96 -29.30 35.28
N LYS A 110 -31.71 -30.16 34.61
CA LYS A 110 -32.29 -31.37 35.19
C LYS A 110 -31.19 -32.37 35.57
N ALA A 111 -30.13 -32.50 34.78
CA ALA A 111 -28.97 -33.33 35.08
C ALA A 111 -28.13 -32.80 36.28
N ARG A 112 -28.33 -31.54 36.67
CA ARG A 112 -27.71 -30.93 37.87
C ARG A 112 -28.59 -31.01 39.12
N LYS A 113 -29.86 -31.41 38.98
CA LYS A 113 -30.82 -31.59 40.07
C LYS A 113 -30.88 -33.05 40.46
#